data_AF-A0A382QR17-F1
#
_entry.id   AF-A0A382QR17-F1
#
_cell.length_a   1.000
_cell.length_b   1.000
_cell.length_c   1.000
_cell.angle_alpha   90.00
_cell.angle_beta   90.00
_cell.angle_gamma   90.00
#
_symmetry.space_group_name_H-M   'P 1'
#
loop_
_entity.id
_entity.type
_entity.pdbx_description
1 polymer ?
#
loop_
_entity_poly.entity_id
_entity_poly.type
_entity_poly.pdbx_seq_one_letter_code
_entity_poly.pdbx_strand_id
1 'polypeptide(L)' 'MAQRFEVLRGLFGLLPTPYGEDLEIHTGDLRAAADFCCRSGQHGMVWPVMVGEFYFLGEEERV' A
#
# COMPACT_ATOMS: atom_id res chain seq x y z
N MET A 1 17.87 20.15 15.89
CA MET A 1 16.58 19.96 15.20
C MET A 1 16.76 18.80 14.23
N ALA A 2 16.05 17.68 14.42
CA ALA A 2 16.03 16.62 13.42
C ALA A 2 15.45 17.20 12.11
N GLN A 3 16.07 16.93 10.96
CA GLN A 3 15.52 17.37 9.68
C GLN A 3 14.17 16.67 9.44
N ARG A 4 13.20 17.41 8.88
CA ARG A 4 11.77 17.04 8.73
C ARG A 4 11.51 15.64 8.14
N PHE A 5 12.47 15.05 7.41
CA PHE A 5 12.32 13.78 6.71
C PHE A 5 13.29 12.68 7.13
N GLU A 6 14.01 12.82 8.25
CA GLU A 6 14.94 11.76 8.69
C GLU A 6 14.25 10.41 8.94
N VAL A 7 12.95 10.44 9.26
CA VAL A 7 12.10 9.26 9.49
C VAL A 7 11.59 8.61 8.20
N LEU A 8 11.68 9.29 7.04
CA LEU A 8 11.24 8.78 5.74
C LEU A 8 12.44 8.35 4.88
N ARG A 9 13.24 7.44 5.43
CA ARG A 9 14.41 6.88 4.73
C ARG A 9 14.35 5.36 4.76
N GLY A 10 14.72 4.74 3.64
CA GLY A 10 14.76 3.30 3.49
C GLY A 10 13.87 2.78 2.36
N LEU A 11 13.45 1.53 2.48
CA LEU A 11 12.65 0.83 1.47
C LEU A 11 11.15 1.03 1.75
N PHE A 12 10.44 1.56 0.75
CA PHE A 12 8.99 1.77 0.78
C PHE A 12 8.34 0.96 -0.35
N GLY A 13 7.67 -0.13 0.01
CA GLY A 13 6.95 -0.95 -0.96
C GLY A 13 5.72 -0.21 -1.47
N LEU A 14 5.54 -0.20 -2.79
CA LEU A 14 4.30 0.26 -3.40
C LEU A 14 3.38 -0.95 -3.56
N LEU A 15 2.22 -0.94 -2.91
CA LEU A 15 1.31 -2.09 -2.94
C LEU A 15 0.41 -2.02 -4.17
N PRO A 16 0.18 -3.14 -4.88
CA PRO A 16 -0.92 -3.25 -5.82
C PRO A 16 -2.26 -3.34 -5.08
N THR A 17 -3.37 -3.11 -5.79
CA THR A 17 -4.71 -3.42 -5.28
C THR A 17 -5.13 -4.76 -5.85
N PRO A 18 -5.22 -5.84 -5.03
CA PRO A 18 -5.73 -7.12 -5.51
C PRO A 18 -7.26 -7.07 -5.60
N TYR A 19 -7.81 -7.72 -6.62
CA TYR A 19 -9.25 -7.79 -6.88
C TYR A 19 -9.72 -9.24 -6.99
N GLY A 20 -10.97 -9.48 -6.61
CA GLY A 20 -11.68 -10.73 -6.89
C GLY A 20 -12.16 -10.80 -8.35
N GLU A 21 -12.79 -11.91 -8.73
CA GLU A 21 -13.42 -12.05 -10.05
C GLU A 21 -14.60 -11.09 -10.26
N ASP A 22 -15.21 -10.61 -9.17
CA ASP A 22 -16.27 -9.62 -9.14
C ASP A 22 -15.75 -8.16 -9.22
N LEU A 23 -14.43 -7.98 -9.33
CA LEU A 23 -13.74 -6.68 -9.33
C LEU A 23 -13.84 -5.91 -8.01
N GLU A 24 -14.30 -6.55 -6.94
CA GLU A 24 -14.22 -5.99 -5.59
C GLU A 24 -12.80 -6.14 -5.03
N ILE A 25 -12.37 -5.21 -4.19
CA ILE A 25 -11.04 -5.29 -3.55
C ILE A 25 -10.94 -6.54 -2.70
N HIS A 26 -9.97 -7.39 -3.03
CA HIS A 26 -9.68 -8.59 -2.26
C HIS A 26 -8.87 -8.25 -1.01
N THR A 27 -9.56 -7.77 0.02
CA THR A 27 -8.96 -7.26 1.28
C THR A 27 -8.03 -8.25 1.99
N GLY A 28 -8.28 -9.56 1.87
CA GLY A 28 -7.41 -10.60 2.44
C GLY A 28 -6.01 -10.61 1.83
N ASP A 29 -5.93 -10.40 0.52
CA ASP A 29 -4.66 -10.38 -0.22
C ASP A 29 -3.96 -9.04 -0.04
N LEU A 30 -4.71 -7.94 0.02
CA LEU A 30 -4.16 -6.63 0.34
C LEU A 30 -3.50 -6.64 1.72
N ARG A 31 -4.15 -7.29 2.70
CA ARG A 31 -3.59 -7.52 4.03
C ARG A 31 -2.33 -8.38 3.97
N ALA A 32 -2.31 -9.45 3.17
CA ALA A 32 -1.13 -10.30 3.03
C ALA A 32 0.06 -9.55 2.41
N ALA A 33 -0.19 -8.67 1.43
CA ALA A 33 0.83 -7.80 0.85
C ALA A 33 1.40 -6.82 1.89
N ALA A 34 0.54 -6.19 2.70
CA ALA A 34 0.97 -5.34 3.81
C ALA A 34 1.77 -6.12 4.86
N ASP A 35 1.34 -7.33 5.23
CA ASP A 35 2.05 -8.20 6.18
C ASP A 35 3.44 -8.61 5.66
N PHE A 36 3.56 -8.90 4.36
CA PHE A 36 4.84 -9.16 3.73
C PHE A 36 5.79 -7.97 3.86
N CYS A 37 5.33 -6.74 3.62
CA CYS A 37 6.13 -5.53 3.80
C CYS A 37 6.61 -5.38 5.26
N CYS A 38 5.74 -5.62 6.23
CA CYS A 38 6.09 -5.58 7.66
C CYS A 38 7.14 -6.63 8.01
N ARG A 39 6.94 -7.89 7.61
CA ARG A 39 7.81 -9.02 7.97
C ARG A 39 9.16 -9.00 7.25
N SER A 40 9.22 -8.38 6.07
CA SER A 40 10.47 -8.21 5.31
C SER A 40 11.33 -7.04 5.80
N GLY A 41 10.86 -6.27 6.78
CA GLY A 41 11.62 -5.16 7.37
C GLY A 41 11.63 -3.90 6.49
N GLN A 42 10.58 -3.69 5.68
CA GLN A 42 10.42 -2.44 4.95
C GLN A 42 10.18 -1.29 5.93
N HIS A 43 10.65 -0.10 5.56
CA HIS A 43 10.60 1.09 6.41
C HIS A 43 9.24 1.80 6.31
N GLY A 44 8.46 1.44 5.30
CA GLY A 44 7.07 1.82 5.14
C GLY A 44 6.46 1.15 3.91
N MET A 45 5.21 1.49 3.67
CA MET A 45 4.45 1.07 2.50
C MET A 45 3.64 2.25 1.98
N VAL A 46 3.33 2.25 0.69
CA VAL A 46 2.54 3.31 0.05
C VAL A 46 1.42 2.69 -0.74
N TRP A 47 0.19 3.01 -0.33
CA TRP A 47 -1.05 2.62 -0.97
C TRP A 47 -2.17 3.59 -0.57
N PRO A 48 -3.12 3.93 -1.44
CA PRO A 48 -3.14 3.65 -2.88
C PRO A 48 -2.34 4.70 -3.68
N VAL A 49 -1.54 4.26 -4.64
CA VAL A 49 -0.82 5.12 -5.63
C VAL A 49 -1.07 4.60 -7.04
N MET A 50 -0.37 5.11 -8.06
CA MET A 50 -0.53 4.65 -9.44
C MET A 50 -0.44 3.12 -9.60
N VAL A 51 0.50 2.44 -8.93
CA VAL A 51 0.58 0.97 -8.96
C VAL A 51 -0.55 0.27 -8.20
N GLY A 52 -1.15 0.94 -7.22
CA GLY A 52 -2.35 0.51 -6.52
C GLY A 52 -3.62 0.97 -7.23
N GLU A 53 -3.54 1.34 -8.51
CA GLU A 53 -4.68 1.66 -9.35
C GLU A 53 -5.54 2.82 -8.82
N PHE A 54 -4.91 3.79 -8.15
CA PHE A 54 -5.57 4.94 -7.49
C PHE A 54 -6.69 5.61 -8.31
N TYR A 55 -6.51 5.74 -9.63
CA TYR A 55 -7.48 6.40 -10.52
C TYR A 55 -8.75 5.58 -10.80
N PHE A 56 -8.72 4.28 -10.51
CA PHE A 56 -9.85 3.36 -10.69
C PHE A 56 -10.60 3.08 -9.40
N LEU A 57 -10.04 3.47 -8.25
CA LEU A 57 -10.69 3.33 -6.95
C LEU A 57 -11.71 4.44 -6.72
N GLY A 58 -12.89 4.04 -6.24
CA GLY A 58 -13.88 4.91 -5.63
C GLY A 58 -13.31 5.67 -4.43
N GLU A 59 -14.00 6.72 -4.00
CA GLU A 59 -13.55 7.50 -2.84
C GLU A 59 -13.53 6.67 -1.56
N GLU A 60 -14.58 5.87 -1.32
CA GLU A 60 -14.71 5.02 -0.14
C GLU A 60 -13.65 3.91 -0.09
N GLU A 61 -13.20 3.42 -1.25
CA GLU A 61 -12.15 2.41 -1.35
C GLU A 61 -10.74 2.95 -1.00
N ARG A 62 -10.57 4.28 -0.98
CA ARG A 62 -9.27 4.94 -0.75
C ARG A 62 -9.04 5.38 0.71
N VAL A 63 -10.06 5.30 1.58
CA VAL A 63 -10.04 5.79 2.97
C VAL A 63 -9.90 4.63 3.95
#